data_AF-A0A8J4UGK6-F1
#
_entry.id   AF-A0A8J4UGK6-F1
#
_cell.length_a   1.000
_cell.length_b   1.000
_cell.length_c   1.000
_cell.angle_alpha   90.00
_cell.angle_beta   90.00
_cell.angle_gamma   90.00
#
_symmetry.space_group_name_H-M   'P 1'
#
loop_
_entity.id
_entity.type
_entity.pdbx_description
1 polymer ?
#
loop_
_entity_poly.entity_id
_entity_poly.type
_entity_poly.pdbx_seq_one_letter_code
_entity_poly.pdbx_strand_id
1 'polypeptide(L)'
;IPVVVPVITEAAEIYECVHSGDPATSNYTWFRQNSSSLPEGIKAEGNRLHFLQATSHLNGLYGCVVTNDKGTFVASLYRERQEGILEK
;
A
#
# COMPACT_ATOMS: atom_id res chain seq x y z
N ILE A 1 2.18 -13.79 9.41
CA ILE A 1 3.09 -12.77 8.83
C ILE A 1 2.35 -12.12 7.67
N PRO A 2 2.20 -10.78 7.64
CA PRO A 2 1.42 -10.11 6.61
C PRO A 2 2.14 -10.12 5.25
N VAL A 3 1.37 -9.97 4.18
CA VAL A 3 1.83 -9.78 2.80
C VAL A 3 1.02 -8.66 2.15
N VAL A 4 1.61 -7.96 1.18
CA VAL A 4 0.86 -6.97 0.39
C VAL A 4 0.63 -7.51 -1.01
N VAL A 5 -0.61 -7.51 -1.46
CA VAL A 5 -1.03 -8.06 -2.75
C VAL A 5 -1.83 -7.04 -3.57
N PRO A 6 -1.78 -7.05 -4.91
CA PRO A 6 -2.65 -6.22 -5.74
C PRO A 6 -4.09 -6.72 -5.66
N VAL A 7 -5.04 -5.79 -5.60
CA VAL A 7 -6.48 -6.09 -5.76
C VAL A 7 -6.82 -6.01 -7.24
N ILE A 8 -7.39 -7.09 -7.79
CA ILE A 8 -7.77 -7.14 -9.21
C ILE A 8 -9.05 -6.34 -9.42
N THR A 9 -8.92 -5.15 -10.01
CA THR A 9 -10.04 -4.28 -10.40
C THR A 9 -9.65 -3.50 -11.66
N GLU A 10 -10.63 -3.18 -12.51
CA GLU A 10 -10.40 -2.48 -13.77
C GLU A 10 -10.29 -0.96 -13.60
N ALA A 11 -10.77 -0.42 -12.48
CA ALA A 11 -10.97 1.03 -12.33
C ALA A 11 -9.91 1.74 -11.48
N ALA A 12 -9.13 1.01 -10.67
CA ALA A 12 -8.24 1.62 -9.68
C ALA A 12 -7.00 0.77 -9.39
N GLU A 13 -5.89 1.43 -9.06
CA GLU A 13 -4.70 0.76 -8.57
C GLU A 13 -4.81 0.66 -7.03
N ILE A 14 -5.05 -0.56 -6.52
CA ILE A 14 -5.28 -0.81 -5.10
C ILE A 14 -4.40 -1.97 -4.65
N TYR A 15 -3.78 -1.81 -3.48
CA TYR A 15 -3.05 -2.88 -2.79
C TYR A 15 -3.73 -3.19 -1.47
N GLU A 16 -3.74 -4.47 -1.10
CA GLU A 16 -4.32 -4.97 0.14
C GLU A 16 -3.25 -5.64 1.00
N CYS A 17 -3.22 -5.28 2.27
CA CYS A 17 -2.38 -5.89 3.28
C CYS A 17 -3.12 -7.07 3.92
N VAL A 18 -2.71 -8.28 3.57
CA VAL A 18 -3.33 -9.52 4.01
C VAL A 18 -2.51 -10.12 5.14
N HIS A 19 -3.14 -10.37 6.29
CA HIS A 19 -2.52 -11.05 7.41
C HIS A 19 -3.29 -12.33 7.72
N SER A 20 -2.74 -13.48 7.33
CA SER A 20 -3.29 -14.78 7.67
C SER A 20 -2.99 -15.10 9.13
N GLY A 21 -4.04 -15.15 9.96
CA GLY A 21 -3.95 -15.78 11.29
C GLY A 21 -4.57 -15.08 12.49
N ASP A 22 -5.30 -13.96 12.40
CA ASP A 22 -5.82 -13.33 13.63
C ASP A 22 -7.04 -12.41 13.38
N PRO A 23 -7.83 -12.04 14.43
CA PRO A 23 -9.26 -11.75 14.36
C PRO A 23 -9.63 -10.53 13.52
N ALA A 24 -10.93 -10.38 13.26
CA ALA A 24 -11.53 -9.24 12.55
C ALA A 24 -11.12 -7.85 13.07
N THR A 25 -10.50 -7.75 14.26
CA THR A 25 -10.04 -6.53 14.92
C THR A 25 -8.52 -6.34 14.85
N SER A 26 -7.99 -6.14 13.64
CA SER A 26 -6.60 -5.70 13.44
C SER A 26 -6.55 -4.22 13.07
N ASN A 27 -5.56 -3.48 13.59
CA ASN A 27 -5.28 -2.10 13.16
C ASN A 27 -4.25 -2.11 12.03
N TYR A 28 -4.54 -1.37 10.96
CA TYR A 28 -3.68 -1.26 9.78
C TYR A 28 -3.21 0.18 9.63
N THR A 29 -1.90 0.36 9.52
CA THR A 29 -1.28 1.67 9.27
C THR A 29 -0.37 1.57 8.06
N TRP A 30 -0.64 2.39 7.05
CA TRP A 30 0.18 2.48 5.85
C TRP A 30 1.20 3.62 5.97
N PHE A 31 2.40 3.40 5.42
CA PHE A 31 3.43 4.42 5.33
C PHE A 31 4.20 4.33 4.03
N ARG A 32 4.86 5.44 3.70
CA ARG A 32 5.81 5.54 2.61
C ARG A 32 7.22 5.60 3.21
N GLN A 33 8.13 4.75 2.77
CA GLN A 33 9.50 4.75 3.31
C GLN A 33 10.16 6.11 3.05
N ASN A 34 10.89 6.62 4.05
CA ASN A 34 11.58 7.91 4.03
C ASN A 34 10.65 9.13 3.87
N SER A 35 9.37 8.99 4.22
CA SER A 35 8.40 10.08 4.26
C SER A 35 7.68 10.10 5.60
N SER A 36 7.32 11.29 6.08
CA SER A 36 6.52 11.48 7.29
C SER A 36 5.03 11.23 7.06
N SER A 37 4.57 11.31 5.81
CA SER A 37 3.18 11.08 5.41
C SER A 37 3.09 10.34 4.09
N LEU A 38 1.90 9.80 3.79
CA LEU A 38 1.60 9.35 2.43
C LEU A 38 1.59 10.58 1.49
N PRO A 39 2.14 10.44 0.27
CA PRO A 39 2.12 11.53 -0.70
C PRO A 39 0.69 11.83 -1.17
N GLU A 40 0.48 13.02 -1.71
CA GLU A 40 -0.76 13.36 -2.40
C GLU A 40 -1.04 12.36 -3.53
N GLY A 41 -2.32 12.05 -3.78
CA GLY A 41 -2.71 11.03 -4.74
C GLY A 41 -2.70 9.59 -4.18
N ILE A 42 -2.42 9.41 -2.88
CA ILE A 42 -2.55 8.13 -2.18
C ILE A 42 -3.48 8.27 -0.97
N LYS A 43 -4.39 7.31 -0.82
CA LYS A 43 -5.31 7.22 0.31
C LYS A 43 -5.22 5.84 0.95
N ALA A 44 -5.02 5.81 2.27
CA ALA A 44 -5.15 4.59 3.06
C ALA A 44 -6.59 4.44 3.58
N GLU A 45 -7.14 3.23 3.50
CA GLU A 45 -8.46 2.88 4.02
C GLU A 45 -8.42 1.48 4.64
N GLY A 46 -8.28 1.42 5.96
CA GLY A 46 -8.09 0.16 6.67
C GLY A 46 -6.89 -0.62 6.14
N ASN A 47 -7.12 -1.87 5.74
CA ASN A 47 -6.09 -2.75 5.18
C ASN A 47 -5.76 -2.47 3.71
N ARG A 48 -6.29 -1.40 3.10
CA ARG A 48 -6.10 -1.07 1.67
C ARG A 48 -5.38 0.24 1.46
N LEU A 49 -4.53 0.26 0.43
CA LEU A 49 -3.83 1.43 -0.06
C LEU A 49 -4.31 1.73 -1.48
N HIS A 50 -4.94 2.88 -1.67
CA HIS A 50 -5.49 3.34 -2.93
C HIS A 50 -4.55 4.35 -3.58
N PHE A 51 -4.12 4.08 -4.81
CA PHE A 51 -3.46 5.06 -5.66
C PHE A 51 -4.54 5.75 -6.48
N LEU A 52 -4.90 6.97 -6.07
CA LEU A 52 -5.89 7.82 -6.73
C LEU A 52 -5.35 8.43 -8.03
N GLN A 53 -4.03 8.47 -8.15
CA GLN A 53 -3.31 8.94 -9.32
C GLN A 53 -2.31 7.91 -9.79
N ALA A 54 -2.05 7.98 -11.09
CA ALA A 54 -1.36 6.97 -11.85
C ALA A 54 -0.01 7.54 -12.36
N THR A 55 0.74 8.25 -11.52
CA THR A 55 1.97 8.96 -11.93
C THR A 55 3.23 8.24 -11.48
N SER A 56 4.35 8.48 -12.17
CA SER A 56 5.68 7.96 -11.82
C SER A 56 6.22 8.56 -10.51
N HIS A 57 5.78 9.77 -10.14
CA HIS A 57 6.14 10.43 -8.87
C HIS A 57 5.74 9.61 -7.63
N LEU A 58 4.74 8.73 -7.77
CA LEU A 58 4.30 7.82 -6.72
C LEU A 58 5.12 6.52 -6.66
N ASN A 59 6.18 6.38 -7.45
CA ASN A 59 7.04 5.20 -7.40
C ASN A 59 7.80 5.10 -6.10
N GLY A 60 7.96 3.89 -5.56
CA GLY A 60 8.88 3.51 -4.49
C GLY A 60 8.29 2.59 -3.41
N LEU A 61 8.92 2.53 -2.24
CA LEU A 61 8.59 1.53 -1.20
C LEU A 61 7.47 1.97 -0.27
N TYR A 62 6.40 1.18 -0.23
CA TYR A 62 5.27 1.32 0.69
C TYR A 62 5.27 0.18 1.69
N GLY A 63 4.89 0.49 2.93
CA GLY A 63 4.77 -0.49 4.00
C GLY A 63 3.41 -0.43 4.68
N CYS A 64 2.95 -1.60 5.14
CA CYS A 64 1.79 -1.79 5.98
C CYS A 64 2.24 -2.33 7.32
N VAL A 65 1.87 -1.65 8.40
CA VAL A 65 2.01 -2.11 9.78
C VAL A 65 0.67 -2.68 10.22
N VAL A 66 0.68 -3.92 10.70
CA VAL A 66 -0.47 -4.62 11.27
C VAL A 66 -0.21 -4.78 12.77
N THR A 67 -1.10 -4.25 13.60
CA THR A 67 -1.02 -4.39 15.06
C THR A 67 -2.27 -5.09 15.59
N ASN A 68 -2.05 -6.15 16.37
CA ASN A 68 -3.08 -6.90 17.10
C ASN A 68 -2.60 -7.26 18.51
N ASP A 69 -3.35 -8.09 19.24
CA ASP A 69 -3.01 -8.53 20.59
C ASP A 69 -1.74 -9.43 20.65
N LYS A 70 -1.36 -10.06 19.54
CA LYS A 70 -0.14 -10.88 19.43
C LYS A 70 1.11 -10.06 19.11
N GLY A 71 0.96 -8.85 18.58
CA GLY A 71 2.05 -7.92 18.38
C GLY A 71 1.92 -7.08 17.12
N THR A 72 3.09 -6.63 16.64
CA THR A 72 3.21 -5.76 15.46
C THR A 72 3.97 -6.48 14.37
N PHE A 73 3.40 -6.47 13.17
CA PHE A 73 3.97 -7.09 11.98
C PHE A 73 4.04 -6.09 10.84
N VAL A 74 4.99 -6.27 9.92
CA VAL A 74 5.19 -5.35 8.78
C VAL A 74 5.28 -6.14 7.48
N ALA A 75 4.64 -5.64 6.44
CA ALA A 75 4.81 -6.08 5.06
C ALA A 75 5.06 -4.87 4.17
N SER A 76 5.82 -5.05 3.09
CA SER A 76 6.16 -3.96 2.17
C SER A 76 6.00 -4.38 0.71
N LEU A 77 5.76 -3.39 -0.15
CA LEU A 77 5.81 -3.52 -1.60
C LEU A 77 6.63 -2.39 -2.21
N TYR A 78 7.33 -2.66 -3.30
CA TYR A 78 7.88 -1.60 -4.15
C TYR A 78 6.92 -1.39 -5.32
N ARG A 79 6.39 -0.18 -5.45
CA ARG A 79 5.52 0.20 -6.56
C ARG A 79 6.35 0.93 -7.61
N GLU A 80 6.38 0.42 -8.83
CA GLU A 80 7.06 1.07 -9.95
C GLU A 80 6.10 1.23 -11.12
N ARG A 81 6.06 2.45 -11.66
CA ARG A 81 5.36 2.79 -12.89
C ARG A 81 6.33 3.51 -13.80
N GLN A 82 6.50 3.00 -15.02
CA GLN A 82 7.21 3.73 -16.06
C GLN A 82 6.31 4.89 -16.51
N GLU A 83 6.86 6.10 -16.49
CA GLU A 83 6.21 7.22 -17.18
C GLU A 83 6.31 6.92 -18.67
N GLY A 84 5.17 6.88 -19.35
CA GLY A 84 5.18 6.74 -20.80
C GLY A 84 6.00 7.88 -21.37
N ILE A 85 7.14 7.58 -21.95
CA ILE A 85 7.88 8.52 -22.77
C ILE A 85 6.88 8.91 -23.86
N LEU A 86 6.47 10.17 -23.90
CA LEU A 86 5.85 10.74 -25.10
C LEU A 86 6.88 10.57 -26.22
N GLU A 87 6.82 9.46 -26.95
CA GLU A 87 7.46 9.36 -28.25
C GLU A 87 6.86 10.48 -29.10
N LYS A 88 7.71 11.45 -29.43
CA LYS A 88 7.40 12.58 -30.31
C LYS A 88 7.02 12.10 -31.70
#